data_AF-A0A845S1T4-F1
#
_entry.id   AF-A0A845S1T4-F1
#
_cell.length_a   1.000
_cell.length_b   1.000
_cell.length_c   1.000
_cell.angle_alpha   90.00
_cell.angle_beta   90.00
_cell.angle_gamma   90.00
#
_symmetry.space_group_name_H-M   'P 1'
#
loop_
_entity.id
_entity.type
_entity.pdbx_description
1 polymer ?
#
loop_
_entity_poly.entity_id
_entity_poly.type
_entity_poly.pdbx_seq_one_letter_code
_entity_poly.pdbx_strand_id
1 'polypeptide(L)' 'MTNKKKIYLFIFVLALFTIDRISKILILKNFLNNSLSEIYLNSFLNFSLVWNSGIGFG' A
#
# COMPACT_ATOMS: atom_id res chain seq x y z
N MET A 1 30.50 16.99 3.56
CA MET A 1 29.64 16.43 4.63
C MET A 1 28.16 16.41 4.19
N THR A 2 27.83 15.69 3.10
CA THR A 2 26.51 15.77 2.43
C THR A 2 25.96 14.41 1.96
N ASN A 3 26.83 13.41 1.69
CA ASN A 3 26.42 12.11 1.15
C ASN A 3 25.65 11.23 2.15
N LYS A 4 25.97 11.29 3.46
CA LYS A 4 25.28 10.48 4.48
C LYS A 4 23.78 10.79 4.56
N LYS A 5 23.40 12.08 4.53
CA LYS A 5 21.99 12.51 4.55
C LYS A 5 21.21 11.98 3.34
N LYS A 6 21.81 12.02 2.14
CA LYS A 6 21.20 11.47 0.92
C LYS A 6 20.95 9.96 1.02
N ILE A 7 21.90 9.23 1.60
CA ILE A 7 21.77 7.78 1.81
C ILE A 7 20.63 7.48 2.78
N TYR A 8 20.52 8.20 3.90
CA TYR A 8 19.39 8.03 4.82
C TYR A 8 18.04 8.33 4.17
N LEU A 9 17.94 9.42 3.40
CA LEU A 9 16.72 9.75 2.66
C LEU A 9 16.38 8.68 1.62
N PHE A 10 17.39 8.16 0.92
CA PHE A 10 17.18 7.08 -0.04
C PHE A 10 16.65 5.81 0.64
N ILE A 11 17.25 5.40 1.77
CA ILE A 11 16.79 4.25 2.56
C ILE A 11 15.36 4.48 3.06
N PHE A 12 15.03 5.71 3.49
CA PHE A 12 13.70 6.05 3.95
C PHE A 12 12.65 5.93 2.84
N VAL A 13 12.94 6.48 1.65
CA VAL A 13 12.06 6.33 0.47
C VAL A 13 11.93 4.86 0.08
N LEU A 14 13.02 4.10 0.12
CA LEU A 14 13.01 2.68 -0.20
C LEU A 14 12.18 1.86 0.80
N ALA A 15 12.25 2.20 2.08
CA ALA A 15 11.42 1.58 3.12
C ALA A 15 9.93 1.87 2.90
N LEU A 16 9.55 3.13 2.66
CA LEU A 16 8.17 3.51 2.37
C LEU A 16 7.63 2.81 1.11
N PHE A 17 8.44 2.78 0.04
CA PHE A 17 8.09 2.09 -1.19
C PHE A 17 7.90 0.57 -0.96
N THR A 18 8.80 -0.04 -0.18
CA THR A 18 8.72 -1.47 0.13
C THR A 18 7.46 -1.78 0.94
N ILE A 19 7.14 -0.97 1.95
CA ILE A 19 5.92 -1.11 2.74
C ILE A 19 4.68 -0.99 1.85
N ASP A 20 4.61 0.05 0.99
CA ASP A 20 3.50 0.23 0.04
C ASP A 20 3.28 -1.01 -0.85
N ARG A 21 4.36 -1.56 -1.44
CA ARG A 21 4.26 -2.73 -2.32
C ARG A 21 3.86 -3.99 -1.57
N ILE A 22 4.46 -4.25 -0.40
CA ILE A 22 4.12 -5.42 0.42
C ILE A 22 2.66 -5.35 0.87
N SER A 23 2.19 -4.20 1.37
CA SER A 23 0.80 -4.00 1.79
C SER A 23 -0.19 -4.33 0.68
N LYS A 24 0.05 -3.87 -0.55
CA LYS A 24 -0.81 -4.16 -1.71
C LYS A 24 -0.84 -5.64 -2.06
N ILE A 25 0.30 -6.32 -2.05
CA ILE A 25 0.39 -7.75 -2.34
C ILE A 25 -0.36 -8.57 -1.29
N LEU A 26 -0.22 -8.23 -0.01
CA LEU A 26 -0.91 -8.91 1.09
C LEU A 26 -2.43 -8.79 0.97
N ILE A 27 -2.93 -7.59 0.71
CA ILE A 27 -4.37 -7.36 0.48
C ILE A 27 -4.84 -8.17 -0.72
N LEU A 28 -4.14 -8.09 -1.86
CA LEU A 28 -4.52 -8.81 -3.07
C LEU A 28 -4.61 -10.33 -2.83
N LYS A 29 -3.61 -10.91 -2.16
CA LYS A 29 -3.60 -12.34 -1.84
C LYS A 29 -4.77 -12.74 -0.92
N ASN A 30 -5.07 -11.91 0.08
CA ASN A 30 -6.16 -12.20 1.01
C ASN A 30 -7.53 -12.15 0.33
N PHE A 31 -7.74 -11.18 -0.56
CA PHE A 31 -8.97 -11.04 -1.35
C PHE A 31 -9.14 -12.17 -2.36
N LEU A 32 -8.07 -12.56 -3.07
CA LEU A 32 -8.10 -13.69 -4.00
C LEU A 32 -8.41 -15.01 -3.31
N ASN A 33 -7.85 -15.24 -2.12
CA ASN A 33 -8.00 -16.51 -1.41
C ASN A 33 -9.35 -16.66 -0.70
N ASN A 34 -9.90 -15.56 -0.16
CA ASN A 34 -11.11 -15.62 0.65
C ASN A 34 -12.38 -15.27 -0.13
N SER A 35 -12.29 -14.87 -1.41
CA SER A 35 -13.43 -14.41 -2.23
C SER A 35 -14.28 -13.31 -1.57
N LEU A 36 -13.67 -12.53 -0.66
CA LEU A 36 -14.34 -11.45 0.07
C LEU A 36 -14.22 -10.15 -0.73
N SER A 37 -15.29 -9.36 -0.76
CA SER A 37 -15.32 -8.04 -1.41
C SER A 37 -14.82 -6.90 -0.51
N GLU A 38 -14.81 -7.09 0.81
CA GLU A 38 -14.32 -6.13 1.82
C GLU A 38 -13.83 -6.87 3.08
N ILE A 39 -12.88 -6.29 3.80
CA ILE A 39 -12.40 -6.77 5.11
C ILE A 39 -12.71 -5.69 6.15
N TYR A 40 -13.69 -5.94 7.02
CA TYR A 40 -14.05 -5.02 8.10
C TYR A 40 -13.09 -5.17 9.27
N LEU A 41 -12.45 -4.08 9.70
CA LEU A 41 -11.66 -4.05 10.93
C LEU A 41 -12.48 -3.56 12.12
N ASN A 42 -13.28 -2.51 11.92
CA ASN A 42 -14.24 -2.02 12.90
C ASN A 42 -15.40 -1.29 12.19
N SER A 43 -16.27 -0.65 12.95
CA SER A 43 -17.43 0.09 12.43
C SER A 43 -17.08 1.33 11.58
N PHE A 44 -15.82 1.76 11.57
CA PHE A 44 -15.37 2.99 10.89
C PHE A 44 -14.29 2.74 9.83
N LEU A 45 -13.72 1.53 9.79
CA LEU A 45 -12.58 1.21 8.94
C LEU A 45 -12.73 -0.21 8.40
N ASN A 46 -12.72 -0.29 7.09
CA ASN A 46 -12.67 -1.50 6.28
C ASN A 46 -11.57 -1.36 5.23
N PHE A 47 -10.96 -2.48 4.85
CA PHE A 47 -10.16 -2.56 3.65
C PHE A 47 -11.05 -2.98 2.50
N SER A 48 -11.04 -2.20 1.43
CA SER A 48 -11.67 -2.53 0.15
C SER A 48 -10.59 -2.57 -0.94
N LEU A 49 -10.70 -3.54 -1.84
CA LEU A 49 -9.80 -3.65 -2.99
C LEU A 49 -10.36 -2.79 -4.14
N VAL A 50 -9.76 -1.63 -4.38
CA VAL A 50 -10.16 -0.71 -5.46
C VAL A 50 -9.03 -0.57 -6.48
N TRP A 51 -9.31 -0.91 -7.74
CA TRP A 51 -8.41 -0.69 -8.87
C TRP A 51 -8.67 0.70 -9.46
N ASN A 52 -7.88 1.69 -9.05
CA ASN A 52 -7.96 3.03 -9.64
C ASN A 52 -7.19 3.08 -10.97
N SER A 53 -7.90 3.28 -12.08
CA SER A 53 -7.35 3.43 -13.43
C SER A 53 -6.90 4.85 -13.78
N GLY A 54 -7.05 5.82 -12.86
CA GLY A 54 -6.61 7.21 -13.05
C GLY A 54 -7.71 8.22 -13.37
N ILE A 55 -8.98 7.85 -13.25
CA ILE A 55 -10.16 8.68 -13.60
C ILE A 55 -10.37 9.86 -12.61
N GLY A 56 -9.53 10.00 -11.59
CA GLY A 56 -9.65 11.05 -10.56
C GLY A 56 -9.57 12.50 -11.08
N PHE A 57 -9.19 12.69 -12.36
CA PHE A 57 -9.19 13.99 -13.04
C PHE A 57 -10.08 14.06 -14.29
N GLY A 58 -10.91 13.04 -14.53
CA GLY A 58 -11.61 12.86 -15.82
C GLY A 58 -10.79 12.07 -16.80
#